data_AF-A0A968P3K0-F1
#
_entry.id   AF-A0A968P3K0-F1
#
_cell.length_a   1.000
_cell.length_b   1.000
_cell.length_c   1.000
_cell.angle_alpha   90.00
_cell.angle_beta   90.00
_cell.angle_gamma   90.00
#
_symmetry.space_group_name_H-M   'P 1'
#
loop_
_entity.id
_entity.type
_entity.pdbx_description
1 polymer ?
#
loop_
_entity_poly.entity_id
_entity_poly.type
_entity_poly.pdbx_seq_one_letter_code
_entity_poly.pdbx_strand_id
1 'polypeptide(L)'
;MKSVTEFWVHTLNKGLKAKEELTAAGKTPEEIQQSLGETFKYEGDKLKHFVAAIDVAGQNLEKLSRVLVVSLNEGETAPPKSVKIEEYHYVPDFQVAPRAVNTQKADPKAPRAVAVVVEVVVDRTRRSRLPGV
;
A
#
# COMPACT_ATOMS: atom_id res chain seq x y z
N MET A 1 8.69 8.09 15.68
CA MET A 1 9.18 7.61 14.38
C MET A 1 9.80 8.80 13.69
N LYS A 2 10.95 8.64 13.02
CA LYS A 2 11.53 9.71 12.19
C LYS A 2 11.44 9.32 10.73
N SER A 3 10.81 10.16 9.91
CA SER A 3 10.88 10.01 8.46
C SER A 3 12.27 10.36 7.98
N VAL A 4 12.87 9.44 7.22
CA VAL A 4 14.21 9.58 6.64
C VAL A 4 14.06 10.14 5.23
N THR A 5 13.25 9.48 4.42
CA THR A 5 12.95 9.90 3.05
C THR A 5 11.59 9.37 2.61
N GLU A 6 11.05 9.94 1.54
CA GLU A 6 9.79 9.49 0.96
C GLU A 6 9.87 9.50 -0.57
N PHE A 7 9.25 8.50 -1.18
CA PHE A 7 9.19 8.37 -2.63
C PHE A 7 7.75 8.29 -3.08
N TRP A 8 7.36 9.22 -3.95
CA TRP A 8 6.02 9.29 -4.51
C TRP A 8 5.80 8.21 -5.57
N VAL A 9 4.55 7.74 -5.69
CA VAL A 9 4.18 6.66 -6.64
C VAL A 9 4.58 6.97 -8.09
N HIS A 10 4.51 8.24 -8.53
CA HIS A 10 4.90 8.59 -9.89
C HIS A 10 6.39 8.38 -10.17
N THR A 11 7.26 8.61 -9.17
CA THR A 11 8.70 8.36 -9.27
C THR A 11 8.99 6.86 -9.14
N LEU A 12 8.30 6.17 -8.24
CA LEU A 12 8.43 4.72 -8.07
C LEU A 12 8.02 3.96 -9.34
N ASN A 13 6.91 4.34 -9.99
CA ASN A 13 6.48 3.76 -11.26
C ASN A 13 7.52 3.94 -12.38
N LYS A 14 8.15 5.11 -12.46
CA LYS A 14 9.23 5.35 -13.43
C LYS A 14 10.46 4.51 -13.10
N GLY A 15 10.83 4.42 -11.83
CA GLY A 15 11.96 3.62 -11.35
C GLY A 15 11.75 2.13 -11.58
N LEU A 16 10.53 1.64 -11.37
CA LEU A 16 10.15 0.25 -11.61
C LEU A 16 10.23 -0.10 -13.09
N LYS A 17 9.67 0.74 -13.96
CA LYS A 17 9.82 0.57 -15.42
C LYS A 17 11.28 0.57 -15.87
N ALA A 18 12.07 1.54 -15.40
CA ALA A 18 13.48 1.61 -15.73
C ALA A 18 14.23 0.36 -15.22
N LYS A 19 13.93 -0.11 -14.00
CA LYS A 19 14.50 -1.34 -13.45
C LYS A 19 14.14 -2.57 -14.30
N GLU A 20 12.89 -2.71 -14.71
CA GLU A 20 12.43 -3.79 -15.59
C GLU A 20 13.10 -3.73 -16.96
N GLU A 21 13.21 -2.56 -17.57
CA GLU A 21 13.90 -2.35 -18.85
C GLU A 21 15.39 -2.71 -18.76
N LEU A 22 16.08 -2.30 -17.69
CA LEU A 22 17.49 -2.60 -17.49
C LEU A 22 17.72 -4.08 -17.15
N THR A 23 16.79 -4.70 -16.41
CA THR A 23 16.82 -6.14 -16.12
C THR A 23 16.56 -6.94 -17.40
N ALA A 24 15.60 -6.52 -18.22
CA ALA A 24 15.33 -7.12 -19.53
C ALA A 24 16.49 -6.95 -20.51
N ALA A 25 17.26 -5.85 -20.38
CA ALA A 25 18.50 -5.64 -21.11
C ALA A 25 19.67 -6.52 -20.60
N GLY A 26 19.46 -7.34 -19.56
CA GLY A 26 20.47 -8.24 -19.02
C GLY A 26 21.55 -7.55 -18.19
N LYS A 27 21.31 -6.33 -17.70
CA LYS A 27 22.27 -5.63 -16.84
C LYS A 27 22.36 -6.26 -15.47
N THR A 28 23.53 -6.13 -14.83
CA THR A 28 23.73 -6.60 -13.47
C THR A 28 23.04 -5.67 -12.45
N PRO A 29 22.74 -6.13 -11.22
CA PRO A 29 22.12 -5.30 -10.19
C PRO A 29 22.90 -4.01 -9.87
N GLU A 30 24.23 -4.06 -9.94
CA GLU A 30 25.10 -2.90 -9.70
C GLU A 30 24.95 -1.84 -10.81
N GLU A 31 24.91 -2.28 -12.08
CA GLU A 31 24.69 -1.37 -13.22
C GLU A 31 23.27 -0.81 -13.25
N ILE A 32 22.28 -1.60 -12.82
CA ILE A 32 20.89 -1.14 -12.67
C ILE A 32 20.85 -0.03 -11.62
N GLN A 33 21.46 -0.25 -10.45
CA GLN A 33 21.51 0.74 -9.39
C GLN A 33 22.22 2.02 -9.84
N GLN A 34 23.33 1.90 -10.56
CA GLN A 34 24.05 3.05 -11.13
C GLN A 34 23.18 3.82 -12.14
N SER A 35 22.58 3.11 -13.10
CA SER A 35 21.71 3.72 -14.12
C SER A 35 20.51 4.44 -13.50
N LEU A 36 19.91 3.85 -12.45
CA LEU A 36 18.83 4.48 -11.69
C LEU A 36 19.33 5.72 -10.93
N GLY A 37 20.51 5.66 -10.31
CA GLY A 37 21.14 6.80 -9.65
C GLY A 37 21.36 7.97 -10.61
N GLU A 38 21.85 7.70 -11.82
CA GLU A 38 22.09 8.72 -12.84
C GLU A 38 20.80 9.33 -13.40
N THR A 39 19.75 8.52 -13.56
CA THR A 39 18.44 8.92 -14.09
C THR A 39 17.68 9.80 -13.09
N PHE A 40 17.64 9.38 -11.83
CA PHE A 40 16.88 10.07 -10.78
C PHE A 40 17.73 11.06 -9.96
N LYS A 41 19.03 11.17 -10.25
CA LYS A 41 20.01 12.00 -9.53
C LYS A 41 20.02 11.67 -8.03
N TYR A 42 20.02 10.37 -7.72
CA TYR A 42 20.10 9.86 -6.36
C TYR A 42 21.46 9.22 -6.11
N GLU A 43 22.06 9.56 -4.98
CA GLU A 43 23.40 9.12 -4.58
C GLU A 43 23.38 8.63 -3.13
N GLY A 44 24.39 7.82 -2.77
CA GLY A 44 24.58 7.31 -1.41
C GLY A 44 23.36 6.57 -0.87
N ASP A 45 22.97 6.89 0.37
CA ASP A 45 21.87 6.23 1.07
C ASP A 45 20.51 6.47 0.42
N LYS A 46 20.31 7.64 -0.22
CA LYS A 46 19.06 7.92 -0.94
C LYS A 46 18.84 6.96 -2.10
N LEU A 47 19.90 6.58 -2.81
CA LEU A 47 19.83 5.59 -3.89
C LEU A 47 19.48 4.21 -3.35
N LYS A 48 20.13 3.79 -2.25
CA LYS A 48 19.82 2.52 -1.58
C LYS A 48 18.35 2.45 -1.15
N HIS A 49 17.85 3.51 -0.50
CA HIS A 49 16.45 3.62 -0.12
C HIS A 49 15.52 3.61 -1.32
N PHE A 50 15.89 4.25 -2.42
CA PHE A 50 15.06 4.27 -3.62
C PHE A 50 14.94 2.88 -4.27
N VAL A 51 16.04 2.14 -4.41
CA VAL A 51 16.02 0.78 -4.95
C VAL A 51 15.16 -0.13 -4.08
N ALA A 52 15.36 -0.09 -2.76
CA ALA A 52 14.54 -0.84 -1.81
C ALA A 52 13.05 -0.44 -1.86
N ALA A 53 12.76 0.86 -2.00
CA ALA A 53 11.39 1.35 -2.12
C ALA A 53 10.71 0.90 -3.43
N ILE A 54 11.45 0.79 -4.55
CA ILE A 54 10.94 0.23 -5.80
C ILE A 54 10.55 -1.23 -5.62
N ASP A 55 11.36 -2.02 -4.92
CA ASP A 55 11.07 -3.43 -4.65
C ASP A 55 9.82 -3.61 -3.79
N VAL A 56 9.66 -2.79 -2.75
CA VAL A 56 8.44 -2.80 -1.93
C VAL A 56 7.23 -2.32 -2.74
N ALA A 57 7.40 -1.29 -3.57
CA ALA A 57 6.34 -0.76 -4.42
C ALA A 57 5.87 -1.78 -5.45
N GLY A 58 6.78 -2.54 -6.07
CA GLY A 58 6.45 -3.56 -7.08
C GLY A 58 5.55 -4.68 -6.55
N GLN A 59 5.61 -4.96 -5.25
CA GLN A 59 4.71 -5.91 -4.61
C GLN A 59 3.32 -5.31 -4.28
N ASN A 60 3.22 -3.98 -4.22
CA ASN A 60 2.06 -3.26 -3.67
C ASN A 60 1.71 -2.01 -4.50
N LEU A 61 1.60 -2.14 -5.83
CA LEU A 61 1.33 -1.00 -6.73
C LEU A 61 -0.12 -0.50 -6.66
N GLU A 62 -1.08 -1.39 -6.36
CA GLU A 62 -2.50 -1.04 -6.37
C GLU A 62 -2.83 -0.02 -5.28
N LYS A 63 -3.24 1.19 -5.70
CA LYS A 63 -3.60 2.32 -4.84
C LYS A 63 -2.43 2.86 -4.01
N LEU A 64 -1.19 2.64 -4.40
CA LEU A 64 -0.04 3.24 -3.72
C LEU A 64 -0.02 4.77 -3.96
N SER A 65 0.07 5.55 -2.89
CA SER A 65 0.34 7.00 -2.95
C SER A 65 1.84 7.27 -2.94
N ARG A 66 2.54 6.68 -1.98
CA ARG A 66 3.96 6.90 -1.70
C ARG A 66 4.51 5.77 -0.83
N VAL A 67 5.83 5.63 -0.79
CA VAL A 67 6.54 4.78 0.16
C VAL A 67 7.33 5.68 1.10
N LEU A 68 7.02 5.59 2.40
CA LEU A 68 7.68 6.34 3.45
C LEU A 68 8.77 5.49 4.08
N VAL A 69 10.00 5.99 4.12
CA VAL A 69 11.13 5.34 4.79
C VAL A 69 11.26 5.94 6.17
N VAL A 70 11.12 5.12 7.19
CA VAL A 70 11.13 5.55 8.60
C VAL A 70 12.16 4.77 9.40
N SER A 71 12.84 5.47 10.30
CA SER A 71 13.62 4.85 11.36
C SER A 71 12.76 4.83 12.63
N LEU A 72 12.72 3.68 13.30
CA LEU A 72 12.00 3.46 14.55
C LEU A 72 13.00 3.49 15.71
N ASN A 73 12.69 4.22 16.77
CA ASN A 73 13.45 4.14 18.02
C ASN A 73 12.99 2.92 18.84
N GLU A 74 13.83 2.47 19.79
CA GLU A 74 13.50 1.37 20.70
C GLU A 74 12.17 1.65 21.45
N GLY A 75 11.20 0.75 21.29
CA GLY A 75 9.86 0.86 21.88
C GLY A 75 8.76 1.37 20.94
N GLU A 76 9.07 1.73 19.69
CA GLU A 76 8.05 2.12 18.71
C GLU A 76 7.50 0.95 17.90
N THR A 77 6.17 0.92 17.69
CA THR A 77 5.51 -0.13 16.90
C THR A 77 5.57 0.21 15.41
N ALA A 78 6.04 -0.73 14.59
CA ALA A 78 6.10 -0.55 13.14
C ALA A 78 4.69 -0.44 12.53
N PRO A 79 4.44 0.49 11.60
CA PRO A 79 3.14 0.62 10.95
C PRO A 79 2.72 -0.67 10.22
N PRO A 80 1.41 -0.94 10.09
CA PRO A 80 0.93 -2.14 9.40
C PRO A 80 1.40 -2.13 7.94
N LYS A 81 1.79 -3.31 7.44
CA LYS A 81 2.39 -3.53 6.10
C LYS A 81 3.78 -2.91 5.88
N SER A 82 4.48 -2.52 6.94
CA SER A 82 5.87 -2.09 6.81
C SER A 82 6.79 -3.26 6.48
N VAL A 83 7.74 -3.04 5.58
CA VAL A 83 8.81 -3.98 5.25
C VAL A 83 10.08 -3.49 5.93
N LYS A 84 10.65 -4.29 6.84
CA LYS A 84 11.92 -3.97 7.48
C LYS A 84 13.06 -4.40 6.56
N ILE A 85 13.90 -3.44 6.15
CA ILE A 85 15.12 -3.69 5.38
C ILE A 85 16.26 -3.01 6.14
N GLU A 86 17.17 -3.82 6.65
CA GLU A 86 18.26 -3.41 7.56
C GLU A 86 17.73 -2.71 8.83
N GLU A 87 18.03 -1.42 8.98
CA GLU A 87 17.62 -0.58 10.11
C GLU A 87 16.34 0.23 9.82
N TYR A 88 15.93 0.28 8.56
CA TYR A 88 14.84 1.13 8.10
C TYR A 88 13.56 0.34 7.83
N HIS A 89 12.43 0.98 8.09
CA HIS A 89 11.10 0.45 7.82
C HIS A 89 10.51 1.19 6.63
N TYR A 90 10.07 0.44 5.63
CA TYR A 90 9.48 0.95 4.40
C TYR A 90 7.97 0.77 4.52
N VAL A 91 7.25 1.87 4.61
CA VAL A 91 5.80 1.91 4.85
C VAL A 91 5.11 2.34 3.56
N PRO A 92 4.45 1.42 2.84
CA PRO A 92 3.62 1.78 1.70
C PRO A 92 2.38 2.51 2.20
N ASP A 93 2.22 3.76 1.79
CA ASP A 93 1.06 4.59 2.06
C ASP A 93 0.09 4.46 0.88
N PHE A 94 -1.11 3.96 1.14
CA PHE A 94 -2.11 3.74 0.11
C PHE A 94 -3.11 4.89 0.09
N GLN A 95 -3.60 5.26 -1.09
CA GLN A 95 -4.73 6.14 -1.24
C GLN A 95 -5.92 5.54 -0.51
N VAL A 96 -6.24 6.11 0.64
CA VAL A 96 -7.52 5.89 1.29
C VAL A 96 -8.53 6.66 0.47
N ALA A 97 -9.52 5.98 -0.10
CA ALA A 97 -10.66 6.66 -0.70
C ALA A 97 -11.16 7.74 0.29
N PRO A 98 -11.52 8.96 -0.17
CA PRO A 98 -12.01 9.98 0.73
C PRO A 98 -13.11 9.34 1.57
N ARG A 99 -12.90 9.26 2.89
CA ARG A 99 -13.97 8.87 3.80
C ARG A 99 -15.12 9.80 3.45
N ALA A 100 -16.23 9.23 2.99
CA ALA A 100 -17.45 10.01 2.84
C ALA A 100 -17.64 10.73 4.17
N VAL A 101 -17.52 12.06 4.14
CA VAL A 101 -17.86 12.88 5.29
C VAL A 101 -19.35 12.66 5.43
N ASN A 102 -19.73 11.75 6.32
CA ASN A 102 -21.10 11.61 6.73
C ASN A 102 -21.37 12.86 7.55
N THR A 103 -21.71 13.95 6.87
CA THR A 103 -22.34 15.11 7.48
C THR A 103 -23.67 14.62 8.02
N GLN A 104 -23.63 13.98 9.19
CA GLN A 104 -24.77 13.97 10.08
C GLN A 104 -25.02 15.43 10.41
N LYS A 105 -25.86 16.05 9.59
CA LYS A 105 -26.56 17.27 9.94
C LYS A 105 -27.22 16.95 11.27
N ALA A 106 -26.71 17.55 12.34
CA ALA A 106 -27.36 17.49 13.64
C ALA A 106 -28.79 18.00 13.44
N ASP A 107 -29.73 17.10 13.70
CA ASP A 107 -31.16 17.34 13.67
C ASP A 107 -31.50 18.46 14.66
N PRO A 108 -32.44 19.34 14.29
CA PRO A 108 -33.49 19.57 15.26
C PRO A 108 -34.83 19.52 14.53
N LYS A 109 -35.63 18.46 14.75
CA LYS A 109 -36.95 18.53 15.43
C LYS A 109 -37.96 17.50 14.86
N ALA A 110 -38.05 16.35 15.57
CA ALA A 110 -39.25 15.54 15.85
C ALA A 110 -40.05 14.87 14.69
N PRO A 111 -41.00 13.94 14.95
CA PRO A 111 -40.98 12.79 15.85
C PRO A 111 -41.21 11.44 15.12
N ARG A 112 -40.75 10.34 15.76
CA ARG A 112 -41.15 8.91 15.63
C ARG A 112 -41.89 8.46 14.36
N ALA A 113 -41.19 7.71 13.51
CA ALA A 113 -41.78 6.64 12.72
C ALA A 113 -41.02 5.33 13.01
N VAL A 114 -41.72 4.39 13.65
CA VAL A 114 -41.22 3.03 13.93
C VAL A 114 -41.24 2.27 12.60
N ALA A 115 -40.08 2.03 12.02
CA ALA A 115 -39.94 1.13 10.88
C ALA A 115 -39.78 -0.30 11.41
N VAL A 116 -40.78 -1.12 11.11
CA VAL A 116 -40.92 -2.54 11.44
C VAL A 116 -39.72 -3.33 10.91
N VAL A 117 -39.06 -4.05 11.82
CA VAL A 117 -38.09 -5.10 11.48
C VAL A 117 -38.89 -6.27 10.90
N VAL A 118 -38.75 -6.50 9.59
CA VAL A 118 -39.16 -7.77 9.00
C VAL A 118 -37.93 -8.65 8.93
N GLU A 119 -37.74 -9.43 9.99
CA GLU A 119 -36.82 -10.57 10.01
C GLU A 119 -37.49 -11.70 9.21
N VAL A 120 -36.97 -12.02 8.02
CA VAL A 120 -37.31 -13.28 7.35
C VAL A 120 -36.12 -14.22 7.51
N VAL A 121 -36.06 -14.84 8.70
CA VAL A 121 -35.41 -16.14 8.86
C VAL A 121 -36.38 -17.18 8.35
N VAL A 122 -36.09 -17.75 7.18
CA VAL A 122 -36.60 -19.09 6.83
C VAL A 122 -35.41 -19.94 6.40
N ASP A 123 -34.91 -20.67 7.39
CA ASP A 123 -34.17 -21.90 7.24
C ASP A 123 -34.90 -22.84 6.27
N ARG A 124 -34.23 -23.23 5.18
CA ARG A 124 -34.58 -24.43 4.43
C ARG A 124 -33.34 -25.28 4.23
N THR A 125 -33.13 -26.11 5.23
CA THR A 125 -32.66 -27.49 5.11
C THR A 125 -32.99 -28.09 3.73
N ARG A 126 -31.99 -28.20 2.83
CA ARG A 126 -31.94 -29.25 1.78
C ARG A 126 -30.51 -29.72 1.59
N ARG A 127 -30.10 -30.58 2.52
CA ARG A 127 -29.14 -31.65 2.24
C ARG A 127 -29.79 -32.66 1.30
N SER A 128 -28.99 -33.12 0.35
CA SER A 128 -28.99 -34.47 -0.25
C SER A 128 -29.66 -34.67 -1.61
N ARG A 129 -28.85 -35.33 -2.47
CA ARG A 129 -29.18 -36.26 -3.59
C ARG A 129 -29.66 -35.60 -4.89
N LEU A 130 -29.10 -35.81 -6.08
CA LEU A 130 -28.38 -36.91 -6.79
C LEU A 130 -27.81 -36.30 -8.12
N PRO A 131 -27.25 -37.01 -9.15
CA PRO A 131 -27.14 -38.46 -9.38
C PRO A 131 -25.74 -38.97 -9.82
N GLY A 132 -25.48 -40.24 -9.54
CA GLY A 132 -24.36 -40.98 -10.12
C GLY A 132 -24.67 -42.48 -10.12
N VAL A 133 -24.62 -43.06 -11.32
CA VAL A 133 -24.91 -44.45 -11.74
C VAL A 133 -26.39 -44.74 -12.03
#